data_AF-A0A804K6I3-F1
#
_entry.id   AF-A0A804K6I3-F1
#
_cell.length_a   1.000
_cell.length_b   1.000
_cell.length_c   1.000
_cell.angle_alpha   90.00
_cell.angle_beta   90.00
_cell.angle_gamma   90.00
#
_symmetry.space_group_name_H-M   'P 1'
#
loop_
_entity.id
_entity.type
_entity.pdbx_description
1 polymer ?
#
loop_
_entity_poly.entity_id
_entity_poly.type
_entity_poly.pdbx_seq_one_letter_code
_entity_poly.pdbx_strand_id
1 'polypeptide(L)'
;MTDEELLWRASMIPKIQKRPFSRPPKVAFLFLTKGHLPLAPLWEKFFEGNEGFYSIYVHASPLNGSAPKGSVFHGRRVPSKCSEFLEPINNKIHRVK
;
A
#
# COMPACT_ATOMS: atom_id res chain seq x y z
N MET A 1 7.16 -14.08 6.67
CA MET A 1 7.44 -13.83 5.25
C MET A 1 8.58 -12.85 5.22
N THR A 2 9.75 -13.24 4.71
CA THR A 2 10.96 -12.40 4.68
C THR A 2 11.04 -11.61 3.36
N ASP A 3 11.91 -10.59 3.31
CA ASP A 3 12.07 -9.75 2.12
C ASP A 3 12.67 -10.55 0.96
N GLU A 4 13.53 -11.54 1.23
CA GLU A 4 14.11 -12.43 0.21
C GLU A 4 13.03 -13.32 -0.42
N GLU A 5 12.11 -13.85 0.39
CA GLU A 5 10.97 -14.63 -0.08
C GLU A 5 10.03 -13.78 -0.96
N LEU A 6 9.83 -12.51 -0.60
CA LEU A 6 9.04 -11.56 -1.37
C LEU A 6 9.70 -11.22 -2.70
N LEU A 7 11.02 -10.93 -2.69
CA LEU A 7 11.78 -10.59 -3.87
C LEU A 7 11.82 -11.76 -4.87
N TRP A 8 12.06 -12.98 -4.39
CA TRP A 8 12.02 -14.17 -5.23
C TRP A 8 10.66 -14.32 -5.90
N ARG A 9 9.56 -14.18 -5.14
CA ARG A 9 8.18 -14.23 -5.69
C ARG A 9 7.89 -13.13 -6.70
N ALA A 10 8.35 -11.90 -6.44
CA ALA A 10 8.15 -10.76 -7.34
C ALA A 10 8.98 -10.86 -8.63
N SER A 11 10.13 -11.53 -8.58
CA SER A 11 11.03 -11.73 -9.74
C SER A 11 10.54 -12.79 -10.74
N MET A 12 9.57 -13.62 -10.36
CA MET A 12 9.04 -14.67 -11.22
C MET A 12 8.14 -14.10 -12.32
N ILE A 13 8.40 -14.49 -13.57
CA ILE A 13 7.50 -14.20 -14.68
C ILE A 13 6.26 -15.10 -14.55
N PRO A 14 5.04 -14.54 -14.49
CA PRO A 14 3.84 -15.35 -14.37
C PRO A 14 3.63 -16.20 -15.62
N LYS A 15 3.82 -17.53 -15.48
CA LYS A 15 3.64 -18.53 -16.56
C LYS A 15 2.18 -18.97 -16.76
N ILE A 16 1.21 -18.26 -16.16
CA ILE A 16 -0.22 -18.65 -16.22
C ILE A 16 -0.77 -18.30 -17.61
N GLN A 17 -0.86 -19.31 -18.49
CA GLN A 17 -1.39 -19.15 -19.85
C GLN A 17 -2.94 -19.06 -19.88
N LYS A 18 -3.64 -19.68 -18.92
CA LYS A 18 -5.10 -19.66 -18.81
C LYS A 18 -5.50 -19.59 -17.33
N ARG A 19 -6.24 -18.56 -16.93
CA ARG A 19 -6.77 -18.46 -15.56
C ARG A 19 -7.96 -19.43 -15.44
N PRO A 20 -8.07 -20.24 -14.37
CA PRO A 20 -9.14 -21.23 -14.20
C PRO A 20 -10.54 -20.62 -14.03
N PHE A 21 -10.61 -19.30 -13.77
CA PHE A 21 -11.85 -18.56 -13.64
C PHE A 21 -11.76 -17.25 -14.43
N SER A 22 -12.86 -16.88 -15.09
CA SER A 22 -13.02 -15.55 -15.67
C SER A 22 -13.09 -14.54 -14.52
N ARG A 23 -12.02 -13.75 -14.36
CA ARG A 23 -12.00 -12.63 -13.43
C ARG A 23 -12.15 -11.37 -14.26
N PRO A 24 -13.05 -10.45 -13.90
CA PRO A 24 -13.08 -9.14 -14.55
C PRO A 24 -11.68 -8.51 -14.40
N PRO A 25 -11.19 -7.80 -15.42
CA PRO A 25 -9.94 -7.06 -15.28
C PRO A 25 -10.09 -6.08 -14.10
N LYS A 26 -9.21 -6.18 -13.11
CA LYS A 26 -9.20 -5.31 -11.93
C LYS A 26 -7.96 -4.45 -11.92
N VAL A 27 -8.14 -3.16 -11.65
CA VAL A 27 -7.04 -2.20 -11.45
C VAL A 27 -6.79 -2.00 -9.96
N ALA A 28 -5.53 -2.06 -9.53
CA ALA A 28 -5.16 -1.80 -8.14
C ALA A 28 -4.64 -0.37 -7.99
N PHE A 29 -5.20 0.37 -7.03
CA PHE A 29 -4.77 1.72 -6.66
C PHE A 29 -4.10 1.67 -5.29
N LEU A 30 -2.87 2.19 -5.20
CA LEU A 30 -2.12 2.34 -3.96
C LEU A 30 -1.94 3.83 -3.65
N PHE A 31 -2.55 4.28 -2.56
CA PHE A 31 -2.40 5.66 -2.07
C PHE A 31 -1.39 5.69 -0.93
N LEU A 32 -0.26 6.36 -1.16
CA LEU A 32 0.77 6.59 -0.14
C LEU A 32 0.59 8.00 0.43
N THR A 33 0.22 8.10 1.70
CA THR A 33 -0.12 9.38 2.34
C THR A 33 0.49 9.47 3.74
N LYS A 34 0.93 10.66 4.15
CA LYS A 34 1.38 10.88 5.55
C LYS A 34 0.21 11.20 6.49
N GLY A 35 -0.91 11.71 5.95
CA GLY A 35 -2.07 12.20 6.70
C GLY A 35 -3.38 11.66 6.14
N HIS A 36 -4.42 12.50 6.15
CA HIS A 36 -5.65 12.24 5.40
C HIS A 36 -5.38 12.11 3.89
N LEU A 37 -6.19 11.31 3.21
CA LEU A 37 -6.10 11.14 1.77
C LEU A 37 -6.52 12.45 1.06
N PRO A 38 -5.59 13.14 0.37
CA PRO A 38 -5.96 14.33 -0.37
C PRO A 38 -6.97 13.98 -1.46
N LEU A 39 -7.90 14.90 -1.72
CA LEU A 39 -8.93 14.77 -2.76
C LEU A 39 -9.85 13.55 -2.55
N ALA A 40 -10.01 13.04 -1.32
CA ALA A 40 -10.89 11.90 -1.05
C ALA A 40 -12.30 12.02 -1.68
N PRO A 41 -12.99 13.19 -1.64
CA PRO A 41 -14.30 13.33 -2.29
C PRO A 41 -14.28 13.20 -3.82
N LEU A 42 -13.17 13.59 -4.46
CA LEU A 42 -13.01 13.43 -5.91
C LEU A 42 -12.81 11.94 -6.24
N TRP A 43 -11.96 11.27 -5.47
CA TRP A 43 -11.72 9.85 -5.66
C TRP A 43 -12.98 9.02 -5.39
N GLU A 44 -13.80 9.39 -4.42
CA GLU A 44 -15.10 8.75 -4.19
C GLU A 44 -15.97 8.80 -5.44
N LYS A 45 -16.10 9.96 -6.08
CA LYS A 45 -16.83 10.11 -7.36
C LYS A 45 -16.19 9.34 -8.51
N PHE A 46 -14.86 9.23 -8.54
CA PHE A 46 -14.15 8.47 -9.56
C PHE A 46 -14.45 6.96 -9.45
N PHE A 47 -14.59 6.45 -8.23
CA PHE A 47 -14.83 5.04 -7.97
C PHE A 47 -16.32 4.65 -7.96
N GLU A 48 -17.21 5.61 -7.80
CA GLU A 48 -18.66 5.42 -7.84
C GLU A 48 -19.10 4.70 -9.13
N GLY A 49 -19.90 3.64 -8.99
CA GLY A 49 -20.45 2.87 -10.11
C GLY A 49 -19.46 1.90 -10.80
N ASN A 50 -18.22 1.83 -10.33
CA ASN A 50 -17.18 0.93 -10.85
C ASN A 50 -16.86 -0.21 -9.88
N GLU A 51 -17.78 -0.52 -8.96
CA GLU A 51 -17.56 -1.51 -7.90
C GLU A 51 -17.23 -2.88 -8.50
N GLY A 52 -16.13 -3.48 -8.05
CA GLY A 52 -15.68 -4.79 -8.52
C GLY A 52 -14.62 -4.75 -9.62
N PHE A 53 -14.40 -3.61 -10.28
CA PHE A 53 -13.31 -3.41 -11.26
C PHE A 53 -12.03 -2.84 -10.65
N TYR A 54 -12.02 -2.56 -9.36
CA TYR A 54 -10.84 -2.01 -8.68
C TYR A 54 -10.59 -2.63 -7.30
N SER A 55 -9.33 -2.52 -6.88
CA SER A 55 -8.89 -2.73 -5.51
C SER A 55 -8.19 -1.46 -5.03
N ILE A 56 -8.51 -1.00 -3.82
CA ILE A 56 -7.88 0.20 -3.23
C ILE A 56 -7.08 -0.24 -2.01
N TYR A 57 -5.84 0.26 -1.92
CA TYR A 57 -4.95 0.13 -0.79
C TYR A 57 -4.52 1.52 -0.34
N VAL A 58 -4.72 1.83 0.94
CA VAL A 58 -4.35 3.12 1.53
C VAL A 58 -3.27 2.88 2.56
N HIS A 59 -2.07 3.35 2.28
CA HIS A 59 -0.95 3.35 3.22
C HIS A 59 -0.84 4.74 3.83
N ALA A 60 -1.33 4.88 5.05
CA ALA A 60 -1.38 6.14 5.79
C ALA A 60 -0.71 6.00 7.16
N SER A 61 -0.15 7.10 7.68
CA SER A 61 0.44 7.14 9.04
C SER A 61 -0.53 6.53 10.07
N PRO A 62 -0.04 5.76 11.07
CA PRO A 62 -0.87 5.08 12.08
C PRO A 62 -1.82 6.02 12.81
N LEU A 63 -1.45 7.29 12.93
CA LEU A 63 -2.18 8.34 13.62
C LEU A 63 -3.49 8.74 12.93
N ASN A 64 -3.64 8.44 11.64
CA ASN A 64 -4.90 8.72 10.93
C ASN A 64 -5.97 7.71 11.37
N GLY A 65 -7.24 8.11 11.43
CA GLY A 65 -8.36 7.20 11.74
C GLY A 65 -8.69 6.23 10.59
N SER A 66 -9.68 5.36 10.79
CA SER A 66 -10.30 4.61 9.69
C SER A 66 -11.28 5.49 8.93
N ALA A 67 -11.44 5.27 7.63
CA ALA A 67 -12.46 5.96 6.85
C ALA A 67 -13.88 5.61 7.38
N PRO A 68 -14.84 6.54 7.32
CA PRO A 68 -16.20 6.31 7.79
C PRO A 68 -16.85 5.13 7.06
N LYS A 69 -17.80 4.46 7.74
CA LYS A 69 -18.60 3.38 7.13
C LYS A 69 -19.36 3.96 5.93
N GLY A 70 -19.23 3.32 4.76
CA GLY A 70 -19.82 3.76 3.50
C GLY A 70 -18.84 4.41 2.51
N SER A 71 -17.65 4.83 2.97
CA SER A 71 -16.61 5.33 2.05
C SER A 71 -15.97 4.19 1.26
N VAL A 72 -15.56 4.44 0.01
CA VAL A 72 -14.79 3.49 -0.82
C VAL A 72 -13.44 3.12 -0.20
N PHE A 73 -12.95 3.91 0.75
CA PHE A 73 -11.72 3.69 1.50
C PHE A 73 -11.92 2.89 2.80
N HIS A 74 -13.16 2.58 3.17
CA HIS A 74 -13.46 1.86 4.39
C HIS A 74 -12.83 0.46 4.38
N GLY A 75 -12.06 0.14 5.43
CA GLY A 75 -11.37 -1.15 5.56
C GLY A 75 -10.25 -1.39 4.53
N ARG A 76 -9.83 -0.37 3.77
CA ARG A 76 -8.79 -0.46 2.73
C ARG A 76 -7.40 -0.04 3.20
N ARG A 77 -7.23 0.13 4.52
CA ARG A 77 -5.98 0.62 5.09
C ARG A 77 -4.97 -0.50 5.28
N VAL A 78 -3.74 -0.26 4.84
CA VAL A 78 -2.58 -1.10 5.08
C VAL A 78 -1.69 -0.40 6.10
N PRO A 79 -1.37 -1.04 7.24
CA PRO A 79 -0.51 -0.43 8.25
C PRO A 79 0.90 -0.19 7.71
N SER A 80 1.46 0.97 8.03
CA SER A 80 2.83 1.31 7.66
C SER A 80 3.84 0.73 8.63
N LYS A 81 4.94 0.18 8.11
CA LYS A 81 6.15 -0.10 8.91
C LYS A 81 7.02 1.16 8.92
N CYS A 82 7.55 1.56 10.09
CA CYS A 82 8.56 2.61 10.15
C CYS A 82 9.78 2.16 9.34
N SER A 83 10.12 2.90 8.29
CA SER A 83 11.40 2.75 7.61
C SER A 83 12.46 3.41 8.47
N GLU A 84 13.39 2.63 9.01
CA GLU A 84 14.60 3.18 9.60
C GLU A 84 15.47 3.75 8.49
N PHE A 85 15.75 5.05 8.58
CA PHE A 85 16.80 5.63 7.75
C PHE A 85 18.12 5.09 8.28
N LEU A 86 19.01 4.63 7.40
CA LEU A 86 20.37 4.27 7.83
C LEU A 86 21.00 5.51 8.46
N GLU A 87 21.29 5.44 9.75
CA GLU A 87 22.08 6.45 10.46
C GLU A 87 23.38 6.69 9.68
N PRO A 88 23.77 7.94 9.38
CA PRO A 88 25.08 8.22 8.82
C PRO A 88 26.15 7.65 9.76
N ILE A 89 27.10 6.88 9.21
CA ILE A 89 28.16 6.16 9.96
C ILE A 89 29.11 7.12 10.75
N ASN A 90 28.88 8.43 10.72
CA ASN A 90 29.82 9.41 11.22
C ASN A 90 29.51 9.86 12.66
N ASN A 91 29.61 8.95 13.65
CA ASN A 91 29.83 9.36 15.05
C ASN A 91 30.32 8.24 16.00
N LYS A 92 31.30 7.43 15.58
CA LYS A 92 31.98 6.45 16.46
C LYS A 92 33.48 6.70 16.70
N ILE A 93 33.99 7.93 16.52
CA ILE A 93 35.44 8.24 16.68
C ILE A 93 35.78 9.02 17.96
N HIS A 94 34.85 9.29 18.88
CA HIS A 94 35.19 9.96 20.15
C HIS A 94 34.68 9.23 21.39
N ARG A 95 35.25 8.06 21.68
CA ARG A 95 35.29 7.57 23.07
C ARG A 95 36.44 6.57 23.30
N VAL A 96 37.67 7.10 23.29
CA VAL A 96 38.78 6.52 24.05
C VAL A 96 39.34 7.65 24.92
N LYS A 97 38.95 7.64 26.18
CA LYS A 97 39.73 8.12 27.32
C LYS A 97 39.51 7.11 28.43
#